data_AF-A0A7S2GYS5-F1
#
_entry.id   AF-A0A7S2GYS5-F1
#
_cell.length_a   1.000
_cell.length_b   1.000
_cell.length_c   1.000
_cell.angle_alpha   90.00
_cell.angle_beta   90.00
_cell.angle_gamma   90.00
#
_symmetry.space_group_name_H-M   'P 1'
#
loop_
_entity.id
_entity.type
_entity.pdbx_description
1 polymer ?
#
loop_
_entity_poly.entity_id
_entity_poly.type
_entity_poly.pdbx_seq_one_letter_code
_entity_poly.pdbx_strand_id
1 'polypeptide(L)'
;GEIIDATLSVVAAFEDLKNTPISTRSGNEVVKSNFVPKIKFRHLDIEVKEHPFFQRVWYAKHVLDASSPLLTPDVRKKIKRIGGYWPTELNNAYGIRKSIKFDQLLVNLSGVSNLSTASVYAQKKYSDIDLVVGYQLVRCMYRDDDGAIKVDLDLISDVNEQTGGGGEPLES
;
A
#
# COMPACT_ATOMS: atom_id res chain seq x y z
N GLY A 1 -19.59 -12.98 7.60
CA GLY A 1 -20.56 -12.94 6.49
C GLY A 1 -19.78 -13.01 5.20
N GLU A 2 -20.29 -13.74 4.22
CA GLU A 2 -19.66 -13.86 2.90
C GLU A 2 -19.94 -12.62 2.05
N ILE A 3 -18.95 -12.17 1.29
CA ILE A 3 -19.08 -11.09 0.30
C ILE A 3 -18.94 -11.71 -1.10
N ILE A 4 -19.98 -11.52 -1.91
CA ILE A 4 -20.04 -11.96 -3.31
C ILE A 4 -19.50 -10.84 -4.21
N ASP A 5 -18.87 -11.22 -5.31
CA ASP A 5 -18.29 -10.31 -6.31
C ASP A 5 -17.40 -9.24 -5.66
N ALA A 6 -16.59 -9.69 -4.70
CA ALA A 6 -15.74 -8.81 -3.94
C ALA A 6 -14.62 -8.27 -4.83
N THR A 7 -14.42 -6.96 -4.81
CA THR A 7 -13.37 -6.24 -5.54
C THR A 7 -12.48 -5.51 -4.56
N LEU A 8 -11.17 -5.66 -4.72
CA LEU A 8 -10.14 -4.97 -3.97
C LEU A 8 -9.41 -3.99 -4.89
N SER A 9 -9.25 -2.75 -4.45
CA SER A 9 -8.47 -1.74 -5.17
C SER A 9 -7.56 -0.98 -4.22
N VAL A 10 -6.37 -0.63 -4.72
CA VAL A 10 -5.40 0.15 -3.95
C VAL A 10 -4.96 1.37 -4.76
N VAL A 11 -4.96 2.52 -4.11
CA VAL A 11 -4.59 3.81 -4.72
C VAL A 11 -3.56 4.49 -3.84
N ALA A 12 -2.45 4.93 -4.43
CA ALA A 12 -1.48 5.81 -3.77
C ALA A 12 -1.81 7.28 -4.04
N ALA A 13 -1.80 8.08 -2.98
CA ALA A 13 -1.91 9.53 -3.02
C ALA A 13 -0.52 10.17 -2.84
N PHE A 14 -0.29 11.24 -3.61
CA PHE A 14 0.95 12.00 -3.62
C PHE A 14 0.65 13.50 -3.55
N GLU A 15 1.15 14.21 -2.54
CA GLU A 15 1.05 15.65 -2.40
C GLU A 15 2.10 16.36 -3.28
N ASP A 16 1.64 17.28 -4.12
CA ASP A 16 2.53 18.09 -4.96
C ASP A 16 2.97 19.36 -4.22
N LEU A 17 4.11 19.29 -3.53
CA LEU A 17 4.71 20.42 -2.80
C LEU A 17 5.30 21.52 -3.70
N LYS A 18 5.32 21.35 -5.04
CA LYS A 18 5.98 22.27 -5.99
C LYS A 18 5.26 23.60 -6.22
N ASN A 19 4.09 23.83 -5.63
CA ASN A 19 3.43 25.14 -5.66
C ASN A 19 3.92 26.07 -4.53
N THR A 20 5.23 26.15 -4.30
CA THR A 20 5.81 27.11 -3.38
C THR A 20 5.81 28.50 -4.05
N PRO A 21 5.11 29.52 -3.52
CA PRO A 21 5.22 30.85 -4.10
C PRO A 21 6.65 31.38 -3.90
N ILE A 22 7.27 31.85 -4.97
CA ILE A 22 8.33 32.85 -4.86
C ILE A 22 7.63 34.08 -4.28
N SER A 23 8.01 34.51 -3.08
CA SER A 23 7.57 35.78 -2.52
C SER A 23 8.04 36.90 -3.44
N THR A 24 7.18 37.35 -4.35
CA THR A 24 7.33 38.65 -4.99
C THR A 24 6.79 39.69 -4.02
N ARG A 25 7.70 40.44 -3.40
CA ARG A 25 7.35 41.65 -2.65
C ARG A 25 6.77 42.68 -3.62
N SER A 26 5.45 42.79 -3.66
CA SER A 26 4.75 44.01 -4.08
C SER A 26 3.79 44.43 -2.97
N GLY A 27 3.74 45.73 -2.70
CA GLY A 27 3.33 46.31 -1.42
C GLY A 27 1.91 45.98 -0.92
N ASN A 28 1.82 45.89 0.41
CA ASN A 28 0.67 46.19 1.28
C ASN A 28 -0.71 45.56 1.05
N GLU A 29 -0.80 44.33 0.53
CA GLU A 29 -1.98 43.48 0.79
C GLU A 29 -1.56 42.03 1.08
N VAL A 30 -1.83 41.55 2.31
CA VAL A 30 -1.70 40.13 2.65
C VAL A 30 -2.96 39.42 2.17
N VAL A 31 -2.98 39.07 0.88
CA VAL A 31 -4.00 38.14 0.35
C VAL A 31 -3.69 36.76 0.94
N LYS A 32 -4.45 36.34 1.95
CA LYS A 32 -4.44 34.94 2.42
C LYS A 32 -5.06 34.07 1.33
N SER A 33 -4.24 33.63 0.38
CA SER A 33 -4.65 32.60 -0.56
C SER A 33 -4.85 31.30 0.23
N ASN A 34 -6.08 30.77 0.20
CA ASN A 34 -6.37 29.44 0.73
C ASN A 34 -5.65 28.42 -0.18
N PHE A 35 -4.46 28.00 0.24
CA PHE A 35 -3.66 27.02 -0.48
C PHE A 35 -4.28 25.63 -0.29
N VAL A 36 -4.78 25.04 -1.38
CA VAL A 36 -5.21 23.64 -1.40
C VAL A 36 -4.10 22.82 -2.07
N PRO A 37 -3.42 21.91 -1.35
CA PRO A 37 -2.41 21.04 -1.93
C PRO A 37 -3.02 20.23 -3.08
N LYS A 38 -2.35 20.18 -4.24
CA LYS A 38 -2.79 19.33 -5.34
C LYS A 38 -2.36 17.89 -5.05
N ILE A 39 -3.33 17.03 -4.76
CA ILE A 39 -3.10 15.60 -4.55
C ILE A 39 -3.18 14.88 -5.91
N LYS A 40 -2.19 14.03 -6.20
CA LYS A 40 -2.17 13.14 -7.36
C LYS A 40 -2.47 11.73 -6.90
N PHE A 41 -3.42 11.06 -7.54
CA PHE A 41 -3.77 9.68 -7.25
C PHE A 41 -3.23 8.74 -8.33
N ARG A 42 -2.74 7.57 -7.95
CA ARG A 42 -2.29 6.53 -8.87
C ARG A 42 -2.76 5.16 -8.39
N HIS A 43 -3.41 4.41 -9.28
CA HIS A 43 -3.78 3.03 -9.00
C HIS A 43 -2.54 2.14 -8.92
N LEU A 44 -2.54 1.21 -7.97
CA LEU A 44 -1.56 0.15 -7.88
C LEU A 44 -2.10 -1.08 -8.60
N ASP A 45 -1.23 -1.75 -9.34
CA ASP A 45 -1.55 -3.05 -9.91
C ASP A 45 -1.37 -4.13 -8.84
N ILE A 46 -2.46 -4.73 -8.39
CA ILE A 46 -2.42 -5.83 -7.42
C ILE A 46 -2.67 -7.15 -8.12
N GLU A 47 -2.00 -8.22 -7.68
CA GLU A 47 -2.05 -9.55 -8.34
C GLU A 47 -3.46 -10.12 -8.44
N VAL A 48 -4.27 -9.99 -7.38
CA VAL A 48 -5.65 -10.50 -7.33
C VAL A 48 -6.57 -9.35 -6.93
N LYS A 49 -7.34 -8.84 -7.89
CA LYS A 49 -8.26 -7.70 -7.74
C LYS A 49 -9.69 -8.09 -7.43
N GLU A 50 -10.08 -9.31 -7.78
CA GLU A 50 -11.45 -9.78 -7.67
C GLU A 50 -11.47 -11.15 -6.99
N HIS A 51 -12.48 -11.36 -6.17
CA HIS A 51 -12.72 -12.62 -5.48
C HIS A 51 -14.24 -12.92 -5.49
N PRO A 52 -14.70 -13.90 -6.28
CA PRO A 52 -16.14 -14.18 -6.42
C PRO A 52 -16.85 -14.51 -5.10
N PHE A 53 -16.16 -15.20 -4.18
CA PHE A 53 -16.69 -15.63 -2.88
C PHE A 53 -15.72 -15.33 -1.74
N PHE A 54 -15.63 -14.07 -1.31
CA PHE A 54 -14.71 -13.72 -0.24
C PHE A 54 -15.28 -14.14 1.12
N GLN A 55 -14.58 -15.07 1.80
CA GLN A 55 -15.05 -15.66 3.06
C GLN A 55 -14.08 -15.53 4.24
N ARG A 56 -12.78 -15.29 4.02
CA ARG A 56 -11.75 -15.39 5.08
C ARG A 56 -10.72 -14.27 5.05
N VAL A 57 -9.62 -14.42 4.29
CA VAL A 57 -8.48 -13.49 4.28
C VAL A 57 -8.04 -13.27 2.84
N TRP A 58 -7.77 -12.01 2.49
CA TRP A 58 -7.31 -11.62 1.16
C TRP A 58 -6.01 -10.84 1.28
N TYR A 59 -4.94 -11.41 0.74
CA TYR A 59 -3.63 -10.76 0.67
C TYR A 59 -3.52 -9.92 -0.60
N ALA A 60 -3.49 -8.60 -0.46
CA ALA A 60 -3.13 -7.70 -1.55
C ALA A 60 -1.62 -7.72 -1.77
N LYS A 61 -1.18 -7.95 -3.02
CA LYS A 61 0.24 -7.93 -3.39
C LYS A 61 0.44 -7.00 -4.57
N HIS A 62 1.33 -6.03 -4.40
CA HIS A 62 1.77 -5.13 -5.47
C HIS A 62 3.27 -5.32 -5.69
N VAL A 63 3.69 -5.53 -6.94
CA VAL A 63 5.09 -5.74 -7.28
C VAL A 63 5.80 -4.40 -7.48
N LEU A 64 6.94 -4.23 -6.82
CA LEU A 64 7.78 -3.04 -6.93
C LEU A 64 8.70 -3.12 -8.17
N ASP A 65 8.10 -2.99 -9.36
CA ASP A 65 8.83 -2.99 -10.62
C ASP A 65 9.02 -1.58 -11.23
N ALA A 66 9.59 -1.52 -12.43
CA ALA A 66 9.81 -0.27 -13.17
C ALA A 66 8.54 0.53 -13.51
N SER A 67 7.34 -0.06 -13.38
CA SER A 67 6.05 0.57 -13.61
C SER A 67 5.42 1.07 -12.30
N SER A 68 5.84 0.53 -11.15
CA SER A 68 5.27 0.84 -9.84
C SER A 68 5.23 2.35 -9.56
N PRO A 69 4.04 2.91 -9.23
CA PRO A 69 3.92 4.31 -8.89
C PRO A 69 4.58 4.65 -7.56
N LEU A 70 4.75 3.66 -6.68
CA LEU A 70 5.36 3.81 -5.36
C LEU A 70 6.85 4.07 -5.43
N LEU A 71 7.52 3.64 -6.50
CA LEU A 71 8.97 3.82 -6.59
C LEU A 71 9.35 5.28 -6.91
N THR A 72 10.50 5.70 -6.43
CA THR A 72 11.09 6.97 -6.87
C THR A 72 11.43 6.91 -8.37
N PRO A 73 11.43 8.06 -9.08
CA PRO A 73 11.79 8.10 -10.50
C PRO A 73 13.16 7.49 -10.80
N ASP A 74 14.13 7.68 -9.90
CA ASP A 74 15.50 7.20 -10.09
C ASP A 74 15.61 5.68 -9.96
N VAL A 75 14.89 5.09 -9.00
CA VAL A 75 14.84 3.63 -8.84
C VAL A 75 14.15 2.98 -10.03
N ARG A 76 13.02 3.52 -10.52
CA ARG A 76 12.39 3.01 -11.76
C ARG A 76 13.34 3.04 -12.95
N LYS A 77 14.08 4.14 -13.16
CA LYS A 77 15.08 4.23 -14.23
C LYS A 77 16.18 3.18 -14.06
N LYS A 78 16.61 2.95 -12.83
CA LYS A 78 17.64 1.95 -12.51
C LYS A 78 17.19 0.54 -12.84
N ILE A 79 15.99 0.14 -12.40
CA ILE A 79 15.36 -1.15 -12.72
C ILE A 79 15.28 -1.34 -14.24
N LYS A 80 14.81 -0.33 -14.99
CA LYS A 80 14.76 -0.39 -16.46
C LYS A 80 16.14 -0.61 -17.08
N ARG A 81 17.16 0.10 -16.59
CA ARG A 81 18.53 0.01 -17.10
C ARG A 81 19.15 -1.37 -16.87
N ILE A 82 18.82 -2.04 -15.76
CA ILE A 82 19.34 -3.37 -15.45
C ILE A 82 18.42 -4.50 -15.93
N GLY A 83 17.54 -4.24 -16.90
CA GLY A 83 16.72 -5.30 -17.53
C GLY A 83 15.53 -5.77 -16.70
N GLY A 84 15.03 -4.95 -15.77
CA GLY A 84 13.84 -5.26 -14.96
C GLY A 84 14.15 -5.86 -13.59
N TYR A 85 15.40 -6.20 -13.29
CA TYR A 85 15.78 -6.73 -11.99
C TYR A 85 15.80 -5.66 -10.88
N TRP A 86 15.62 -6.08 -9.63
CA TRP A 86 15.81 -5.21 -8.47
C TRP A 86 17.31 -4.91 -8.26
N PRO A 87 17.72 -3.65 -8.04
CA PRO A 87 19.12 -3.32 -7.82
C PRO A 87 19.67 -3.94 -6.53
N THR A 88 20.74 -4.71 -6.63
CA THR A 88 21.34 -5.46 -5.50
C THR A 88 21.74 -4.57 -4.32
N GLU A 89 22.22 -3.37 -4.59
CA GLU A 89 22.61 -2.38 -3.58
C GLU A 89 21.41 -1.78 -2.82
N LEU A 90 20.20 -1.93 -3.36
CA LEU A 90 18.95 -1.55 -2.71
C LEU A 90 18.25 -2.76 -2.08
N ASN A 91 18.86 -3.95 -2.10
CA ASN A 91 18.29 -5.17 -1.53
C ASN A 91 18.57 -5.28 -0.01
N ASN A 92 18.16 -4.24 0.72
CA ASN A 92 18.20 -4.16 2.17
C ASN A 92 17.08 -3.23 2.63
N ALA A 93 16.68 -3.34 3.90
CA ALA A 93 15.54 -2.57 4.44
C ALA A 93 15.66 -1.06 4.16
N TYR A 94 16.84 -0.48 4.39
CA TYR A 94 17.09 0.94 4.15
C TYR A 94 16.96 1.33 2.66
N GLY A 95 17.51 0.52 1.77
CA GLY A 95 17.44 0.70 0.32
C GLY A 95 16.00 0.64 -0.19
N ILE A 96 15.21 -0.31 0.29
CA ILE A 96 13.80 -0.46 -0.06
C ILE A 96 12.99 0.73 0.47
N ARG A 97 13.13 1.09 1.76
CA ARG A 97 12.45 2.24 2.37
C ARG A 97 12.69 3.52 1.58
N LYS A 98 13.95 3.83 1.25
CA LYS A 98 14.30 5.01 0.44
C LYS A 98 13.80 4.94 -1.00
N SER A 99 13.53 3.75 -1.51
CA SER A 99 13.04 3.54 -2.87
C SER A 99 11.55 3.81 -3.00
N ILE A 100 10.80 3.69 -1.91
CA ILE A 100 9.35 3.85 -1.85
C ILE A 100 9.01 5.29 -1.46
N LYS A 101 7.97 5.84 -2.09
CA LYS A 101 7.41 7.16 -1.78
C LYS A 101 5.91 7.14 -2.04
N PHE A 102 5.14 7.57 -1.05
CA PHE A 102 3.72 7.90 -1.12
C PHE A 102 3.37 8.66 0.16
N ASP A 103 2.29 9.44 0.14
CA ASP A 103 1.79 10.07 1.37
C ASP A 103 0.75 9.18 2.04
N GLN A 104 -0.15 8.60 1.21
CA GLN A 104 -1.20 7.71 1.69
C GLN A 104 -1.45 6.56 0.71
N LEU A 105 -1.75 5.37 1.23
CA LEU A 105 -2.36 4.28 0.49
C LEU A 105 -3.81 4.14 0.92
N LEU A 106 -4.73 4.18 -0.04
CA LEU A 106 -6.14 3.94 0.16
C LEU A 106 -6.46 2.54 -0.35
N VAL A 107 -6.80 1.63 0.56
CA VAL A 107 -7.23 0.26 0.26
C VAL A 107 -8.75 0.23 0.34
N ASN A 108 -9.42 -0.10 -0.75
CA ASN A 108 -10.88 -0.17 -0.84
C ASN A 108 -11.32 -1.60 -1.14
N LEU A 109 -12.28 -2.10 -0.36
CA LEU A 109 -13.00 -3.33 -0.61
C LEU A 109 -14.47 -2.99 -0.89
N SER A 110 -15.02 -3.55 -1.96
CA SER A 110 -16.44 -3.45 -2.28
C SER A 110 -16.99 -4.80 -2.71
N GLY A 111 -18.29 -5.02 -2.55
CA GLY A 111 -18.97 -6.21 -3.06
C GLY A 111 -20.43 -6.25 -2.62
N VAL A 112 -21.04 -7.42 -2.65
CA VAL A 112 -22.43 -7.63 -2.20
C VAL A 112 -22.45 -8.58 -1.01
N SER A 113 -23.10 -8.18 0.08
CA SER A 113 -23.31 -9.05 1.25
C SER A 113 -24.23 -10.21 0.88
N ASN A 114 -23.78 -11.45 1.07
CA ASN A 114 -24.61 -12.63 0.83
C ASN A 114 -25.83 -12.69 1.79
N LEU A 115 -25.72 -12.13 3.00
CA LEU A 115 -26.78 -12.19 4.01
C LEU A 115 -27.92 -11.20 3.75
N SER A 116 -27.62 -10.04 3.18
CA SER A 116 -28.56 -8.92 3.05
C SER A 116 -28.83 -8.49 1.61
N THR A 117 -28.10 -9.06 0.63
CA THR A 117 -28.12 -8.65 -0.78
C THR A 117 -27.79 -7.16 -0.98
N ALA A 118 -27.21 -6.51 0.03
CA ALA A 118 -26.86 -5.11 0.00
C ALA A 118 -25.41 -4.93 -0.46
N SER A 119 -25.14 -3.86 -1.22
CA SER A 119 -23.78 -3.45 -1.53
C SER A 119 -23.03 -3.05 -0.26
N VAL A 120 -21.84 -3.60 -0.08
CA VAL A 120 -20.94 -3.28 1.04
C VAL A 120 -19.70 -2.58 0.54
N TYR A 121 -19.17 -1.68 1.35
CA TYR A 121 -17.97 -0.91 1.07
C TYR A 121 -17.16 -0.71 2.35
N ALA A 122 -15.85 -0.92 2.26
CA ALA A 122 -14.90 -0.65 3.32
C ALA A 122 -13.66 0.03 2.72
N GLN A 123 -13.12 1.01 3.45
CA GLN A 123 -11.88 1.68 3.10
C GLN A 123 -10.97 1.72 4.32
N LYS A 124 -9.68 1.47 4.11
CA LYS A 124 -8.64 1.73 5.10
C LYS A 124 -7.53 2.55 4.46
N LYS A 125 -7.05 3.53 5.23
CA LYS A 125 -5.94 4.39 4.85
C LYS A 125 -4.69 3.95 5.61
N TYR A 126 -3.58 3.89 4.90
CA TYR A 126 -2.24 3.70 5.44
C TYR A 126 -1.35 4.86 5.02
N SER A 127 -0.30 5.12 5.78
CA SER A 127 0.70 6.16 5.58
C SER A 127 2.10 5.54 5.64
N ASP A 128 3.15 6.34 5.43
CA ASP A 128 4.53 5.85 5.45
C ASP A 128 4.91 5.18 6.79
N ILE A 129 4.35 5.64 7.92
CA ILE A 129 4.61 5.03 9.24
C ILE A 129 3.98 3.64 9.39
N ASP A 130 2.96 3.32 8.59
CA ASP A 130 2.30 2.00 8.63
C ASP A 130 3.02 0.96 7.74
N LEU A 131 3.98 1.40 6.93
CA LEU A 131 4.82 0.51 6.12
C LEU A 131 5.91 -0.08 7.01
N VAL A 132 6.02 -1.41 7.02
CA VAL A 132 7.13 -2.13 7.64
C VAL A 132 7.94 -2.88 6.58
N VAL A 133 9.22 -2.56 6.46
CA VAL A 133 10.11 -3.06 5.40
C VAL A 133 10.93 -4.25 5.89
N GLY A 134 10.99 -5.30 5.06
CA GLY A 134 11.71 -6.54 5.38
C GLY A 134 10.89 -7.54 6.18
N TYR A 135 9.57 -7.34 6.26
CA TYR A 135 8.64 -8.16 7.02
C TYR A 135 7.58 -8.80 6.13
N GLN A 136 7.07 -9.96 6.54
CA GLN A 136 5.93 -10.64 5.91
C GLN A 136 4.86 -10.95 6.96
N LEU A 137 3.59 -10.92 6.55
CA LEU A 137 2.48 -11.26 7.45
C LEU A 137 2.59 -12.70 7.95
N VAL A 138 2.29 -12.91 9.22
CA VAL A 138 2.14 -14.24 9.82
C VAL A 138 0.95 -14.95 9.16
N ARG A 139 1.09 -16.26 8.96
CA ARG A 139 0.00 -17.08 8.44
C ARG A 139 -1.07 -17.25 9.52
N CYS A 140 -2.18 -16.54 9.37
CA CYS A 140 -3.31 -16.62 10.29
C CYS A 140 -4.30 -17.76 9.98
N MET A 141 -4.17 -18.42 8.82
CA MET A 141 -5.04 -19.56 8.46
C MET A 141 -4.43 -20.89 8.90
N TYR A 142 -5.16 -21.62 9.75
CA TYR A 142 -4.80 -22.95 10.23
C TYR A 142 -5.94 -23.94 10.03
N ARG A 143 -5.62 -25.23 10.16
CA ARG A 143 -6.58 -26.32 10.13
C ARG A 143 -6.78 -26.81 11.55
N ASP A 144 -8.03 -26.88 11.99
CA ASP A 144 -8.42 -27.38 13.30
C ASP A 144 -8.47 -28.92 13.32
N ASP A 145 -8.64 -29.52 14.50
CA ASP A 145 -8.64 -30.98 14.71
C ASP A 145 -9.75 -31.69 13.92
N ASP A 146 -10.87 -31.00 13.66
CA ASP A 146 -11.99 -31.49 12.85
C ASP A 146 -11.76 -31.34 11.32
N GLY A 147 -10.61 -30.78 10.93
CA GLY A 147 -10.27 -30.50 9.54
C GLY A 147 -10.85 -29.20 8.99
N ALA A 148 -11.60 -28.42 9.77
CA ALA A 148 -12.08 -27.11 9.37
C ALA A 148 -10.93 -26.10 9.27
N ILE A 149 -11.01 -25.20 8.29
CA ILE A 149 -10.04 -24.09 8.17
C ILE A 149 -10.56 -22.93 9.00
N LYS A 150 -9.77 -22.53 9.99
CA LYS A 150 -10.02 -21.39 10.87
C LYS A 150 -9.04 -20.25 10.58
N VAL A 151 -9.42 -19.06 11.00
CA VAL A 151 -8.60 -17.85 10.91
C VAL A 151 -8.37 -17.36 12.33
N ASP A 152 -7.11 -17.23 12.71
CA ASP A 152 -6.71 -16.53 13.93
C ASP A 152 -6.63 -15.03 13.65
N LEU A 153 -7.62 -14.27 14.13
CA LEU A 153 -7.70 -12.83 13.87
C LEU A 153 -6.70 -12.04 14.71
N ASP A 154 -6.15 -12.61 15.79
CA ASP A 154 -5.16 -11.95 16.62
C ASP A 154 -3.83 -11.79 15.85
N LEU A 155 -3.57 -12.69 14.89
CA LEU A 155 -2.37 -12.69 14.04
C LEU A 155 -2.53 -11.84 12.77
N ILE A 156 -3.65 -11.14 12.55
CA ILE A 156 -3.95 -10.50 11.26
C ILE A 156 -2.98 -9.36 10.90
N SER A 157 -2.37 -8.74 11.92
CA SER A 157 -1.38 -7.67 11.74
C SER A 157 0.02 -8.09 12.17
N ASP A 158 0.19 -9.34 12.61
CA ASP A 158 1.48 -9.85 13.05
C ASP A 158 2.39 -10.08 11.86
N VAL A 159 3.67 -9.78 12.06
CA VAL A 159 4.69 -9.90 11.03
C VAL A 159 5.92 -10.63 11.53
N ASN A 160 6.55 -11.38 10.62
CA ASN A 160 7.85 -11.99 10.83
C ASN A 160 8.86 -11.39 9.86
N GLU A 161 10.10 -11.23 10.33
CA GLU A 161 11.20 -10.77 9.48
C GLU A 161 11.47 -11.78 8.35
N GLN A 162 11.67 -11.26 7.14
CA GLN A 162 12.00 -12.05 5.95
C GLN A 162 13.50 -12.34 5.89
N THR A 163 13.87 -13.53 5.40
CA THR A 163 15.27 -13.91 5.19
C THR A 163 15.90 -13.12 4.03
N GLY A 164 17.14 -12.63 4.20
CA GLY A 164 18.00 -12.13 3.12
C GLY A 164 18.41 -10.67 3.24
N GLY A 165 17.45 -9.73 3.33
CA GLY A 165 17.69 -8.28 3.33
C GLY A 165 17.60 -7.58 4.69
N GLY A 166 17.20 -8.33 5.72
CA GLY A 166 16.91 -7.82 7.07
C GLY A 166 15.62 -7.00 7.16
N GLY A 167 15.09 -6.88 8.36
CA GLY A 167 14.01 -5.98 8.74
C GLY A 167 14.52 -4.61 9.16
N GLU A 168 13.72 -3.56 8.94
CA GLU A 168 13.96 -2.30 9.65
C GLU A 168 13.54 -2.40 11.13
N PRO A 169 14.04 -1.55 12.03
CA PRO A 169 13.57 -1.54 13.41
C PRO A 169 12.07 -1.27 13.46
N LEU A 170 11.31 -2.16 14.12
CA LEU A 170 9.94 -1.87 14.49
C LEU A 170 9.99 -0.92 15.70
N GLU A 171 9.46 0.30 15.54
CA GLU A 171 9.29 1.17 16.70
C GLU A 171 8.27 0.52 17.65
N SER A 172 8.68 0.31 18.90
CA SER A 172 7.87 -0.22 19.99
C SER A 172 7.00 0.85 20.63
#